data_AF-A0A484IAC2-F1
#
_entry.id   AF-A0A484IAC2-F1
#
_cell.length_a   1.000
_cell.length_b   1.000
_cell.length_c   1.000
_cell.angle_alpha   90.00
_cell.angle_beta   90.00
_cell.angle_gamma   90.00
#
_symmetry.space_group_name_H-M   'P 1'
#
loop_
_entity.id
_entity.type
_entity.pdbx_description
1 polymer ?
#
loop_
_entity_poly.entity_id
_entity_poly.type
_entity_poly.pdbx_seq_one_letter_code
_entity_poly.pdbx_strand_id
1 'polypeptide(L)'
;MLFFVFPYIYYKQVFILDNGIYRYTDMYTDSDLILVDPEHRRSRIIDFILHNQGCSKSKVVAHATENGYASKVSVYEVLNDLKREKILSIRREKPNSKSHQLFIDRKNHVIILTKQLQEIDRLLKALLEKTFSIYNKPVKEWPKIYDRESSSSQLSEIVNSLQYIISFIDHAFKYLYSLEWPRFDSVYRNQMYTLFFTELGRWHNLVNNNISRLIQNYKNQIDDWIYPPQRYEYRHPKSISADELYLSMLQPLFRIHRLEVIFERHGMLNEYTRLIDYLFNMNISQIDSVYPELHDLFFEFLTKNTSYLPKYRERFKREYKEYLVKNGLDD
;
A
#
# COMPACT_ATOMS: atom_id res chain seq x y z
N MET A 1 -7.92 32.53 16.72
CA MET A 1 -8.29 31.14 16.40
C MET A 1 -8.42 31.06 14.87
N LEU A 2 -7.38 30.60 14.17
CA LEU A 2 -7.33 30.55 12.71
C LEU A 2 -7.80 29.16 12.25
N PHE A 3 -8.96 29.10 11.60
CA PHE A 3 -9.44 27.89 10.94
C PHE A 3 -8.71 27.74 9.61
N PHE A 4 -7.83 26.75 9.50
CA PHE A 4 -7.32 26.29 8.21
C PHE A 4 -8.38 25.41 7.55
N VAL A 5 -9.13 25.99 6.62
CA VAL A 5 -9.98 25.25 5.69
C VAL A 5 -9.06 24.66 4.62
N PHE A 6 -8.74 23.37 4.74
CA PHE A 6 -8.05 22.64 3.67
C PHE A 6 -9.05 22.36 2.54
N PRO A 7 -8.75 22.73 1.28
CA PRO A 7 -9.59 22.34 0.17
C PRO A 7 -9.44 20.83 -0.07
N TYR A 8 -10.52 20.08 0.17
CA TYR A 8 -10.68 18.73 -0.35
C TYR A 8 -10.77 18.82 -1.88
N ILE A 9 -9.66 18.58 -2.58
CA ILE A 9 -9.67 18.40 -4.03
C ILE A 9 -10.21 16.99 -4.30
N TYR A 10 -11.51 16.92 -4.60
CA TYR A 10 -12.09 15.74 -5.24
C TYR A 10 -11.51 15.64 -6.65
N TYR A 11 -10.70 14.61 -6.92
CA TYR A 11 -10.43 14.18 -8.29
C TYR A 11 -11.71 13.58 -8.88
N LYS A 12 -12.55 14.43 -9.46
CA LYS A 12 -13.63 14.00 -10.35
C LYS A 12 -12.98 13.62 -11.67
N GLN A 13 -12.66 12.33 -11.86
CA GLN A 13 -12.24 11.84 -13.16
C GLN A 13 -13.39 12.03 -14.15
N VAL A 14 -13.25 13.01 -15.04
CA VAL A 14 -14.06 13.16 -16.25
C VAL A 14 -13.47 12.21 -17.28
N PHE A 15 -14.21 11.14 -17.61
CA PHE A 15 -13.87 10.29 -18.75
C PHE A 15 -14.21 11.06 -20.03
N ILE A 16 -13.18 11.53 -20.73
CA ILE A 16 -13.29 11.83 -22.16
C ILE A 16 -12.86 10.55 -22.87
N LEU A 17 -13.85 9.78 -23.32
CA LEU A 17 -13.63 8.68 -24.25
C LEU A 17 -13.47 9.29 -25.64
N ASP A 18 -12.23 9.48 -26.07
CA ASP A 18 -11.92 9.62 -27.50
C ASP A 18 -10.92 8.55 -27.91
N ASN A 19 -11.26 7.88 -28.99
CA ASN A 19 -10.72 6.62 -29.46
C ASN A 19 -9.22 6.70 -29.77
N GLY A 20 -8.40 6.08 -28.92
CA GLY A 20 -6.97 5.91 -29.16
C GLY A 20 -6.52 4.53 -28.67
N ILE A 21 -6.62 3.52 -29.54
CA ILE A 21 -6.08 2.18 -29.29
C ILE A 21 -4.55 2.30 -29.25
N TYR A 22 -3.96 2.30 -28.05
CA TYR A 22 -2.53 2.04 -27.88
C TYR A 22 -2.34 0.54 -27.66
N ARG A 23 -2.00 -0.19 -28.75
CA ARG A 23 -1.42 -1.53 -28.64
C ARG A 23 0.01 -1.38 -28.13
N TYR A 24 0.25 -1.77 -26.88
CA TYR A 24 1.58 -2.13 -26.44
C TYR A 24 1.92 -3.49 -27.07
N THR A 25 2.69 -3.48 -28.15
CA THR A 25 3.37 -4.68 -28.65
C THR A 25 4.73 -4.76 -27.98
N ASP A 26 4.87 -5.72 -27.06
CA ASP A 26 6.16 -6.13 -26.54
C ASP A 26 6.97 -6.76 -27.67
N MET A 27 7.98 -6.04 -28.15
CA MET A 27 9.05 -6.59 -28.98
C MET A 27 10.16 -7.10 -28.05
N TYR A 28 10.17 -8.40 -27.79
CA TYR A 28 11.35 -9.09 -27.26
C TYR A 28 12.23 -9.47 -28.45
N THR A 29 13.43 -8.88 -28.54
CA THR A 29 14.52 -9.41 -29.38
C THR A 29 15.50 -10.17 -28.50
N ASP A 30 15.72 -11.43 -28.87
CA ASP A 30 16.72 -12.34 -28.30
C ASP A 30 18.12 -11.71 -28.27
N SER A 31 18.61 -11.45 -27.06
CA SER A 31 20.03 -11.54 -26.73
C SER A 31 20.17 -11.65 -25.21
N ASP A 32 20.97 -12.63 -24.76
CA ASP A 32 21.16 -13.09 -23.38
C ASP A 32 21.82 -12.08 -22.42
N LEU A 33 21.24 -10.89 -22.28
CA LEU A 33 21.37 -10.06 -21.08
C LEU A 33 20.00 -10.03 -20.44
N ILE A 34 19.86 -10.75 -19.32
CA ILE A 34 18.71 -10.62 -18.43
C ILE A 34 18.56 -9.12 -18.14
N LEU A 35 17.60 -8.46 -18.79
CA LEU A 35 17.15 -7.11 -18.50
C LEU A 35 16.45 -7.18 -17.15
N VAL A 36 17.24 -7.37 -16.10
CA VAL A 36 16.77 -7.21 -14.74
C VAL A 36 16.29 -5.78 -14.63
N ASP A 37 15.03 -5.65 -14.27
CA ASP A 37 14.32 -4.41 -14.00
C ASP A 37 15.25 -3.39 -13.30
N PRO A 38 15.36 -2.15 -13.81
CA PRO A 38 16.25 -1.13 -13.25
C PRO A 38 16.07 -0.91 -11.74
N GLU A 39 14.83 -0.97 -11.25
CA GLU A 39 14.52 -0.82 -9.83
C GLU A 39 14.99 -2.03 -9.02
N HIS A 40 14.76 -3.25 -9.52
CA HIS A 40 15.29 -4.45 -8.90
C HIS A 40 16.83 -4.42 -8.80
N ARG A 41 17.51 -4.01 -9.87
CA ARG A 41 18.97 -3.84 -9.90
C ARG A 41 19.44 -2.85 -8.83
N ARG A 42 18.78 -1.69 -8.77
CA ARG A 42 19.08 -0.64 -7.80
C ARG A 42 18.90 -1.13 -6.37
N SER A 43 17.79 -1.82 -6.07
CA SER A 43 17.52 -2.41 -4.76
C SER A 43 18.62 -3.38 -4.33
N ARG A 44 19.04 -4.30 -5.22
CA ARG A 44 20.10 -5.27 -4.90
C ARG A 44 21.46 -4.61 -4.62
N ILE A 45 21.79 -3.54 -5.33
CA ILE A 45 23.02 -2.77 -5.08
C ILE A 45 22.97 -2.09 -3.70
N ILE A 46 21.83 -1.45 -3.36
CA ILE A 46 21.63 -0.83 -2.05
C ILE A 46 21.78 -1.88 -0.94
N ASP A 47 21.09 -3.01 -1.04
CA ASP A 47 21.14 -4.06 -0.03
C ASP A 47 22.54 -4.65 0.11
N PHE A 48 23.27 -4.87 -0.98
CA PHE A 48 24.65 -5.35 -0.90
C PHE A 48 25.55 -4.39 -0.10
N ILE A 49 25.48 -3.08 -0.37
CA ILE A 49 26.27 -2.07 0.33
C ILE A 49 25.82 -1.95 1.79
N LEU A 50 24.52 -2.07 2.07
CA LEU A 50 23.97 -2.04 3.44
C LEU A 50 24.54 -3.15 4.34
N HIS A 51 24.76 -4.33 3.77
CA HIS A 51 25.35 -5.49 4.45
C HIS A 51 26.90 -5.49 4.39
N ASN A 52 27.51 -4.72 3.49
CA ASN A 52 28.96 -4.62 3.30
C ASN A 52 29.43 -3.16 3.39
N GLN A 53 29.13 -2.49 4.51
CA GLN A 53 29.52 -1.09 4.72
C GLN A 53 31.04 -0.92 4.61
N GLY A 54 31.47 0.16 3.96
CA GLY A 54 32.88 0.43 3.71
C GLY A 54 33.48 -0.36 2.53
N CYS A 55 32.67 -1.09 1.76
CA CYS A 55 33.16 -1.78 0.56
C CYS A 55 33.63 -0.82 -0.53
N SER A 56 34.49 -1.31 -1.43
CA SER A 56 34.94 -0.57 -2.60
C SER A 56 33.94 -0.66 -3.76
N LYS A 57 33.99 0.31 -4.68
CA LYS A 57 33.22 0.25 -5.94
C LYS A 57 33.50 -1.04 -6.73
N SER A 58 34.75 -1.51 -6.74
CA SER A 58 35.12 -2.74 -7.44
C SER A 58 34.42 -3.97 -6.87
N LYS A 59 34.27 -4.04 -5.53
CA LYS A 59 33.57 -5.14 -4.87
C LYS A 59 32.08 -5.17 -5.21
N VAL A 60 31.44 -4.01 -5.31
CA VAL A 60 30.03 -3.90 -5.75
C VAL A 60 29.87 -4.34 -7.20
N VAL A 61 30.76 -3.88 -8.09
CA VAL A 61 30.75 -4.28 -9.51
C VAL A 61 30.92 -5.79 -9.65
N ALA A 62 31.94 -6.37 -9.01
CA ALA A 62 32.21 -7.80 -9.05
C ALA A 62 30.99 -8.61 -8.61
N HIS A 63 30.41 -8.28 -7.45
CA HIS A 63 29.21 -8.95 -6.94
C HIS A 63 28.05 -8.88 -7.94
N ALA A 64 27.77 -7.71 -8.50
CA ALA A 64 26.63 -7.54 -9.40
C ALA A 64 26.80 -8.24 -10.76
N THR A 65 28.02 -8.25 -11.30
CA THR A 65 28.34 -8.94 -12.56
C THR A 65 28.37 -10.46 -12.38
N GLU A 66 28.96 -10.95 -11.27
CA GLU A 66 29.03 -12.39 -10.97
C GLU A 66 27.64 -12.99 -10.71
N ASN A 67 26.73 -12.21 -10.13
CA ASN A 67 25.34 -12.62 -9.88
C ASN A 67 24.41 -12.30 -11.06
N GLY A 68 24.94 -11.82 -12.19
CA GLY A 68 24.20 -11.66 -13.45
C GLY A 68 23.06 -10.64 -13.45
N TYR A 69 23.00 -9.72 -12.48
CA TYR A 69 21.88 -8.76 -12.38
C TYR A 69 22.24 -7.32 -12.79
N ALA A 70 23.52 -7.04 -13.09
CA ALA A 70 23.94 -5.74 -13.61
C ALA A 70 25.23 -5.82 -14.43
N SER A 71 25.33 -4.99 -15.47
CA SER A 71 26.60 -4.69 -16.13
C SER A 71 27.45 -3.74 -15.29
N LYS A 72 28.76 -3.71 -15.53
CA LYS A 72 29.68 -2.75 -14.90
C LYS A 72 29.22 -1.30 -15.08
N VAL A 73 28.77 -0.93 -16.29
CA VAL A 73 28.29 0.42 -16.61
C VAL A 73 27.06 0.76 -15.76
N SER A 74 26.08 -0.14 -15.75
CA SER A 74 24.85 0.03 -14.99
C SER A 74 25.07 0.15 -13.48
N VAL A 75 26.07 -0.56 -12.93
CA VAL A 75 26.44 -0.40 -11.51
C VAL A 75 26.96 1.02 -11.26
N TYR A 76 27.83 1.55 -12.12
CA TYR A 76 28.34 2.91 -11.93
C TYR A 76 27.28 3.99 -12.07
N GLU A 77 26.32 3.81 -13.00
CA GLU A 77 25.16 4.68 -13.13
C GLU A 77 24.37 4.71 -11.81
N VAL A 78 23.99 3.55 -11.29
CA VAL A 78 23.28 3.44 -10.00
C VAL A 78 24.09 4.07 -8.87
N LEU A 79 25.40 3.82 -8.77
CA LEU A 79 26.24 4.42 -7.72
C LEU A 79 26.30 5.95 -7.83
N ASN A 80 26.33 6.50 -9.05
CA ASN A 80 26.33 7.94 -9.28
C ASN A 80 24.96 8.55 -8.93
N ASP A 81 23.87 7.87 -9.27
CA ASP A 81 22.51 8.27 -8.91
C ASP A 81 22.34 8.27 -7.38
N LEU A 82 22.69 7.18 -6.70
CA LEU A 82 22.63 7.10 -5.23
C LEU A 82 23.48 8.18 -4.55
N LYS A 83 24.61 8.55 -5.14
CA LYS A 83 25.44 9.67 -4.64
C LYS A 83 24.74 11.01 -4.86
N ARG A 84 24.18 11.26 -6.05
CA ARG A 84 23.45 12.49 -6.39
C ARG A 84 22.24 12.68 -5.48
N GLU A 85 21.56 11.58 -5.17
CA GLU A 85 20.41 11.52 -4.29
C GLU A 85 20.77 11.53 -2.80
N LYS A 86 22.06 11.66 -2.46
CA LYS A 86 22.58 11.67 -1.09
C LYS A 86 22.16 10.43 -0.26
N ILE A 87 21.91 9.30 -0.93
CA ILE A 87 21.69 8.00 -0.29
C ILE A 87 23.04 7.33 0.01
N LEU A 88 24.02 7.53 -0.87
CA LEU A 88 25.35 6.97 -0.79
C LEU A 88 26.39 8.04 -0.41
N SER A 89 27.08 7.82 0.70
CA SER A 89 28.28 8.55 1.08
C SER A 89 29.52 7.83 0.58
N ILE A 90 30.45 8.58 -0.02
CA ILE A 90 31.74 8.06 -0.48
C ILE A 90 32.83 8.72 0.35
N ARG A 91 33.58 7.90 1.11
CA ARG A 91 34.70 8.37 1.94
C ARG A 91 36.01 7.82 1.41
N ARG A 92 37.10 8.57 1.57
CA ARG A 92 38.44 8.02 1.32
C ARG A 92 38.83 7.14 2.49
N GLU A 93 39.49 6.01 2.20
CA GLU A 93 39.99 5.10 3.22
C GLU A 93 41.06 5.76 4.12
N LYS A 94 41.91 6.60 3.52
CA LYS A 94 42.91 7.44 4.17
C LYS A 94 42.97 8.78 3.44
N PRO A 95 43.45 9.90 4.05
CA PRO A 95 43.45 11.22 3.43
C PRO A 95 44.05 11.25 2.01
N ASN A 96 45.10 10.46 1.79
CA ASN A 96 45.83 10.34 0.52
C ASN A 96 45.53 9.04 -0.26
N SER A 97 44.57 8.24 0.18
CA SER A 97 44.22 7.00 -0.52
C SER A 97 43.42 7.31 -1.79
N LYS A 98 43.76 6.60 -2.88
CA LYS A 98 42.93 6.55 -4.10
C LYS A 98 41.70 5.65 -3.91
N SER A 99 41.72 4.80 -2.89
CA SER A 99 40.62 3.89 -2.55
C SER A 99 39.48 4.65 -1.86
N HIS A 100 38.28 4.41 -2.38
CA HIS A 100 37.05 4.99 -1.86
C HIS A 100 36.17 3.88 -1.28
N GLN A 101 35.62 4.16 -0.11
CA GLN A 101 34.72 3.30 0.63
C GLN A 101 33.29 3.85 0.53
N LEU A 102 32.35 2.93 0.33
CA LEU A 102 30.94 3.21 0.13
C LEU A 102 30.18 3.00 1.43
N PHE A 103 29.35 3.98 1.80
CA PHE A 103 28.51 3.92 2.98
C PHE A 103 27.09 4.34 2.63
N ILE A 104 26.11 3.57 3.09
CA ILE A 104 24.69 3.92 2.99
C ILE A 104 24.16 4.09 4.40
N ASP A 105 23.49 5.22 4.65
CA ASP A 105 22.82 5.46 5.92
C ASP A 105 21.55 4.60 6.00
N ARG A 106 21.52 3.69 6.99
CA ARG A 106 20.36 2.84 7.28
C ARG A 106 19.14 3.65 7.72
N LYS A 107 19.37 4.86 8.23
CA LYS A 107 18.32 5.79 8.68
C LYS A 107 17.86 6.74 7.56
N ASN A 108 18.32 6.53 6.33
CA ASN A 108 17.88 7.33 5.20
C ASN A 108 16.37 7.10 4.95
N HIS A 109 15.58 8.17 5.06
CA HIS A 109 14.11 8.11 4.96
C HIS A 109 13.63 7.62 3.59
N VAL A 110 14.37 7.88 2.51
CA VAL A 110 14.03 7.36 1.17
C VAL A 110 14.18 5.84 1.14
N ILE A 111 15.26 5.29 1.71
CA ILE A 111 15.45 3.84 1.80
C ILE A 111 14.36 3.20 2.65
N ILE A 112 14.07 3.80 3.82
CA ILE A 112 13.02 3.30 4.72
C ILE A 112 11.68 3.27 3.98
N LEU A 113 11.32 4.37 3.32
CA LEU A 113 10.10 4.48 2.52
C LEU A 113 10.07 3.44 1.39
N THR A 114 11.15 3.27 0.62
CA THR A 114 11.22 2.25 -0.44
C THR A 114 10.91 0.85 0.10
N LYS A 115 11.51 0.47 1.23
CA LYS A 115 11.25 -0.83 1.87
C LYS A 115 9.79 -0.94 2.35
N GLN A 116 9.24 0.16 2.88
CA GLN A 116 7.85 0.20 3.31
C GLN A 116 6.88 -0.03 2.15
N LEU A 117 7.09 0.64 1.02
CA LEU A 117 6.24 0.50 -0.16
C LEU A 117 6.37 -0.89 -0.79
N GLN A 118 7.59 -1.46 -0.86
CA GLN A 118 7.79 -2.83 -1.35
C GLN A 118 7.02 -3.86 -0.52
N GLU A 119 7.01 -3.72 0.80
CA GLU A 119 6.28 -4.63 1.67
C GLU A 119 4.76 -4.46 1.55
N ILE A 120 4.27 -3.22 1.41
CA ILE A 120 2.84 -2.96 1.13
C ILE A 120 2.43 -3.58 -0.20
N ASP A 121 3.23 -3.42 -1.26
CA ASP A 121 2.97 -4.04 -2.55
C ASP A 121 2.83 -5.56 -2.43
N ARG A 122 3.75 -6.21 -1.70
CA ARG A 122 3.73 -7.65 -1.47
C ARG A 122 2.46 -8.09 -0.74
N LEU A 123 2.10 -7.38 0.34
CA LEU A 123 0.91 -7.70 1.15
C LEU A 123 -0.39 -7.44 0.37
N LEU A 124 -0.46 -6.34 -0.39
CA LEU A 124 -1.60 -6.02 -1.24
C LEU A 124 -1.78 -7.07 -2.35
N LYS A 125 -0.70 -7.47 -3.03
CA LYS A 125 -0.74 -8.54 -4.04
C LYS A 125 -1.24 -9.86 -3.45
N ALA A 126 -0.76 -10.26 -2.27
CA ALA A 126 -1.24 -11.47 -1.60
C ALA A 126 -2.75 -11.43 -1.31
N LEU A 127 -3.26 -10.29 -0.84
CA LEU A 127 -4.70 -10.10 -0.63
C LEU A 127 -5.50 -10.17 -1.93
N LEU A 128 -5.00 -9.53 -3.00
CA LEU A 128 -5.64 -9.60 -4.32
C LEU A 128 -5.64 -11.04 -4.84
N GLU A 129 -4.50 -11.73 -4.84
CA GLU A 129 -4.38 -13.13 -5.25
C GLU A 129 -5.37 -14.03 -4.50
N LYS A 130 -5.47 -13.85 -3.18
CA LYS A 130 -6.47 -14.55 -2.37
C LYS A 130 -7.89 -14.25 -2.84
N THR A 131 -8.22 -12.97 -3.08
CA THR A 131 -9.52 -12.57 -3.62
C THR A 131 -9.82 -13.28 -4.95
N PHE A 132 -8.89 -13.28 -5.90
CA PHE A 132 -9.05 -13.97 -7.18
C PHE A 132 -9.20 -15.47 -7.04
N SER A 133 -8.47 -16.10 -6.11
CA SER A 133 -8.59 -17.54 -5.88
C SER A 133 -10.01 -17.95 -5.45
N ILE A 134 -10.77 -17.03 -4.86
CA ILE A 134 -12.14 -17.23 -4.40
C ILE A 134 -13.11 -16.90 -5.54
N TYR A 135 -12.99 -15.72 -6.14
CA TYR A 135 -13.99 -15.17 -7.07
C TYR A 135 -13.82 -15.58 -8.53
N ASN A 136 -12.69 -16.19 -8.90
CA ASN A 136 -12.55 -16.83 -10.20
C ASN A 136 -13.22 -18.21 -10.25
N LYS A 137 -13.65 -18.75 -9.10
CA LYS A 137 -14.42 -19.99 -9.08
C LYS A 137 -15.85 -19.74 -9.58
N PRO A 138 -16.56 -20.80 -10.03
CA PRO A 138 -17.98 -20.73 -10.31
C PRO A 138 -18.76 -20.09 -9.16
N VAL A 139 -19.74 -19.23 -9.46
CA VAL A 139 -20.56 -18.52 -8.45
C VAL A 139 -21.14 -19.45 -7.36
N LYS A 140 -21.50 -20.68 -7.72
CA LYS A 140 -22.01 -21.71 -6.80
C LYS A 140 -21.01 -22.15 -5.71
N GLU A 141 -19.72 -21.90 -5.93
CA GLU A 141 -18.61 -22.23 -5.03
C GLU A 141 -18.12 -21.03 -4.22
N TRP A 142 -18.73 -19.85 -4.39
CA TRP A 142 -18.40 -18.68 -3.61
C TRP A 142 -18.79 -18.89 -2.13
N PRO A 143 -18.14 -18.17 -1.18
CA PRO A 143 -18.52 -18.21 0.22
C PRO A 143 -20.01 -17.90 0.39
N LYS A 144 -20.74 -18.79 1.07
CA LYS A 144 -22.16 -18.58 1.39
C LYS A 144 -22.26 -17.73 2.65
N ILE A 145 -22.23 -16.41 2.48
CA ILE A 145 -22.14 -15.47 3.60
C ILE A 145 -23.51 -15.21 4.21
N TYR A 146 -24.55 -15.24 3.39
CA TYR A 146 -25.94 -15.14 3.82
C TYR A 146 -26.84 -15.98 2.93
N ASP A 147 -27.84 -16.63 3.52
CA ASP A 147 -28.85 -17.43 2.80
C ASP A 147 -29.68 -16.62 1.79
N ARG A 148 -29.57 -15.27 1.80
CA ARG A 148 -30.41 -14.35 1.01
C ARG A 148 -29.64 -13.32 0.19
N GLU A 149 -28.31 -13.25 0.28
CA GLU A 149 -27.56 -12.29 -0.54
C GLU A 149 -27.35 -12.81 -1.95
N SER A 150 -27.67 -11.98 -2.93
CA SER A 150 -27.34 -12.26 -4.32
C SER A 150 -25.82 -12.20 -4.52
N SER A 151 -25.31 -13.02 -5.43
CA SER A 151 -23.91 -13.00 -5.82
C SER A 151 -23.45 -11.62 -6.33
N SER A 152 -24.36 -10.84 -6.91
CA SER A 152 -24.10 -9.45 -7.30
C SER A 152 -23.82 -8.53 -6.09
N SER A 153 -24.51 -8.74 -4.98
CA SER A 153 -24.30 -7.98 -3.74
C SER A 153 -22.93 -8.30 -3.15
N GLN A 154 -22.58 -9.59 -3.07
CA GLN A 154 -21.27 -10.03 -2.58
C GLN A 154 -20.12 -9.48 -3.43
N LEU A 155 -20.26 -9.53 -4.76
CA LEU A 155 -19.24 -8.96 -5.67
C LEU A 155 -19.10 -7.45 -5.47
N SER A 156 -20.21 -6.72 -5.38
CA SER A 156 -20.21 -5.28 -5.14
C SER A 156 -19.51 -4.93 -3.81
N GLU A 157 -19.80 -5.68 -2.74
CA GLU A 157 -19.16 -5.49 -1.43
C GLU A 157 -17.64 -5.68 -1.52
N ILE A 158 -17.17 -6.73 -2.18
CA ILE A 158 -15.73 -6.99 -2.36
C ILE A 158 -15.07 -5.91 -3.22
N VAL A 159 -15.68 -5.53 -4.34
CA VAL A 159 -15.15 -4.48 -5.22
C VAL A 159 -14.97 -3.18 -4.46
N ASN A 160 -15.99 -2.74 -3.71
CA ASN A 160 -15.91 -1.53 -2.90
C ASN A 160 -14.82 -1.66 -1.82
N SER A 161 -14.73 -2.82 -1.17
CA SER A 161 -13.73 -3.09 -0.12
C SER A 161 -12.30 -3.02 -0.63
N LEU A 162 -12.02 -3.55 -1.82
CA LEU A 162 -10.71 -3.44 -2.48
C LEU A 162 -10.35 -1.99 -2.80
N GLN A 163 -11.30 -1.18 -3.26
CA GLN A 163 -11.06 0.25 -3.50
C GLN A 163 -10.76 1.00 -2.19
N TYR A 164 -11.47 0.67 -1.10
CA TYR A 164 -11.24 1.29 0.19
C TYR A 164 -9.85 0.99 0.77
N ILE A 165 -9.25 -0.16 0.46
CA ILE A 165 -7.88 -0.47 0.90
C ILE A 165 -6.88 0.56 0.37
N ILE A 166 -6.99 0.98 -0.89
CA ILE A 166 -6.07 1.97 -1.44
C ILE A 166 -6.25 3.33 -0.77
N SER A 167 -7.50 3.75 -0.54
CA SER A 167 -7.78 4.98 0.21
C SER A 167 -7.23 4.91 1.64
N PHE A 168 -7.25 3.72 2.26
CA PHE A 168 -6.70 3.51 3.59
C PHE A 168 -5.17 3.59 3.59
N ILE A 169 -4.49 3.00 2.59
CA ILE A 169 -3.05 3.15 2.42
C ILE A 169 -2.68 4.62 2.25
N ASP A 170 -3.37 5.37 1.38
CA ASP A 170 -3.13 6.81 1.22
C ASP A 170 -3.31 7.56 2.55
N HIS A 171 -4.38 7.25 3.28
CA HIS A 171 -4.63 7.83 4.59
C HIS A 171 -3.51 7.54 5.60
N ALA A 172 -2.99 6.31 5.63
CA ALA A 172 -1.89 5.91 6.49
C ALA A 172 -0.59 6.68 6.19
N PHE A 173 -0.39 7.17 4.98
CA PHE A 173 0.74 8.03 4.62
C PHE A 173 0.45 9.53 4.74
N LYS A 174 -0.81 9.92 4.89
CA LYS A 174 -1.22 11.34 4.93
C LYS A 174 -0.50 12.13 5.99
N TYR A 175 -0.34 11.55 7.17
CA TYR A 175 0.44 12.17 8.24
C TYR A 175 1.90 12.42 7.80
N LEU A 176 2.56 11.37 7.29
CA LEU A 176 3.95 11.43 6.86
C LEU A 176 4.15 12.53 5.82
N TYR A 177 3.34 12.54 4.77
CA TYR A 177 3.53 13.46 3.66
C TYR A 177 3.05 14.89 3.94
N SER A 178 2.17 15.08 4.94
CA SER A 178 1.63 16.41 5.29
C SER A 178 2.38 17.10 6.43
N LEU A 179 2.99 16.34 7.35
CA LEU A 179 3.56 16.87 8.59
C LEU A 179 5.02 16.51 8.81
N GLU A 180 5.43 15.30 8.42
CA GLU A 180 6.80 14.82 8.62
C GLU A 180 7.71 15.22 7.45
N TRP A 181 7.33 14.86 6.23
CA TRP A 181 8.12 15.09 5.02
C TRP A 181 8.44 16.56 4.71
N PRO A 182 7.57 17.53 5.02
CA PRO A 182 7.91 18.96 4.88
C PRO A 182 9.15 19.40 5.66
N ARG A 183 9.56 18.66 6.71
CA ARG A 183 10.73 18.97 7.54
C ARG A 183 12.06 18.64 6.86
N PHE A 184 12.06 17.84 5.80
CA PHE A 184 13.28 17.51 5.06
C PHE A 184 13.60 18.56 4.00
N ASP A 185 14.87 18.55 3.54
CA ASP A 185 15.26 19.39 2.41
C ASP A 185 14.47 19.05 1.14
N SER A 186 14.36 20.03 0.24
CA SER A 186 13.50 19.93 -0.94
C SER A 186 13.82 18.75 -1.84
N VAL A 187 15.09 18.31 -1.89
CA VAL A 187 15.51 17.18 -2.72
C VAL A 187 14.95 15.88 -2.14
N TYR A 188 15.17 15.61 -0.85
CA TYR A 188 14.64 14.41 -0.20
C TYR A 188 13.11 14.39 -0.20
N ARG A 189 12.50 15.54 0.09
CA ARG A 189 11.04 15.67 0.12
C ARG A 189 10.43 15.33 -1.24
N ASN A 190 10.98 15.89 -2.33
CA ASN A 190 10.48 15.60 -3.68
C ASN A 190 10.68 14.13 -4.05
N GLN A 191 11.80 13.50 -3.66
CA GLN A 191 12.03 12.08 -3.88
C GLN A 191 10.99 11.21 -3.16
N MET A 192 10.69 11.51 -1.90
CA MET A 192 9.69 10.76 -1.13
C MET A 192 8.29 10.92 -1.72
N TYR A 193 7.89 12.14 -2.09
CA TYR A 193 6.60 12.37 -2.76
C TYR A 193 6.51 11.60 -4.08
N THR A 194 7.52 11.72 -4.95
CA THR A 194 7.54 11.02 -6.23
C THR A 194 7.43 9.51 -6.02
N LEU A 195 8.28 8.95 -5.16
CA LEU A 195 8.29 7.52 -4.87
C LEU A 195 6.92 7.04 -4.37
N PHE A 196 6.33 7.73 -3.38
CA PHE A 196 5.03 7.35 -2.83
C PHE A 196 3.89 7.47 -3.84
N PHE A 197 3.76 8.61 -4.52
CA PHE A 197 2.62 8.82 -5.44
C PHE A 197 2.72 7.98 -6.70
N THR A 198 3.93 7.66 -7.18
CA THR A 198 4.13 6.67 -8.25
C THR A 198 3.64 5.30 -7.83
N GLU A 199 4.01 4.84 -6.64
CA GLU A 199 3.59 3.54 -6.11
C GLU A 199 2.08 3.49 -5.82
N LEU A 200 1.52 4.56 -5.25
CA LEU A 200 0.08 4.69 -5.03
C LEU A 200 -0.71 4.60 -6.34
N GLY A 201 -0.25 5.31 -7.39
CA GLY A 201 -0.84 5.23 -8.73
C GLY A 201 -0.75 3.81 -9.32
N ARG A 202 0.39 3.13 -9.14
CA ARG A 202 0.58 1.74 -9.56
C ARG A 202 -0.39 0.80 -8.84
N TRP A 203 -0.60 0.96 -7.54
CA TRP A 203 -1.56 0.16 -6.77
C TRP A 203 -3.01 0.42 -7.17
N HIS A 204 -3.38 1.68 -7.41
CA HIS A 204 -4.70 2.02 -7.97
C HIS A 204 -4.97 1.27 -9.28
N ASN A 205 -4.03 1.32 -10.21
CA ASN A 205 -4.14 0.63 -11.50
C ASN A 205 -4.22 -0.90 -11.30
N LEU A 206 -3.37 -1.46 -10.43
CA LEU A 206 -3.39 -2.87 -10.09
C LEU A 206 -4.76 -3.30 -9.57
N VAL A 207 -5.32 -2.58 -8.60
CA VAL A 207 -6.64 -2.89 -8.02
C VAL A 207 -7.76 -2.73 -9.06
N ASN A 208 -7.76 -1.66 -9.85
CA ASN A 208 -8.79 -1.41 -10.86
C ASN A 208 -8.79 -2.46 -11.98
N ASN A 209 -7.61 -2.85 -12.48
CA ASN A 209 -7.47 -3.90 -13.48
C ASN A 209 -8.02 -5.22 -12.96
N ASN A 210 -7.72 -5.53 -11.70
CA ASN A 210 -8.22 -6.70 -11.02
C ASN A 210 -9.76 -6.65 -10.84
N ILE A 211 -10.31 -5.55 -10.33
CA ILE A 211 -11.77 -5.36 -10.22
C ILE A 211 -12.45 -5.57 -11.57
N SER A 212 -11.89 -5.02 -12.65
CA SER A 212 -12.42 -5.15 -14.00
C SER A 212 -12.47 -6.62 -14.45
N ARG A 213 -11.42 -7.39 -14.14
CA ARG A 213 -11.38 -8.83 -14.41
C ARG A 213 -12.42 -9.61 -13.60
N LEU A 214 -12.60 -9.28 -12.32
CA LEU A 214 -13.63 -9.91 -11.47
C LEU A 214 -15.03 -9.68 -12.02
N ILE A 215 -15.34 -8.43 -12.38
CA ILE A 215 -16.63 -8.05 -12.96
C ILE A 215 -16.86 -8.78 -14.29
N GLN A 216 -15.84 -8.86 -15.15
CA GLN A 216 -15.97 -9.56 -16.43
C GLN A 216 -16.18 -11.07 -16.23
N ASN A 217 -15.41 -11.70 -15.34
CA ASN A 217 -15.56 -13.12 -15.03
C ASN A 217 -16.95 -13.44 -14.48
N TYR A 218 -17.50 -12.57 -13.63
CA TYR A 218 -18.85 -12.70 -13.11
C TYR A 218 -19.91 -12.58 -14.20
N LYS A 219 -19.79 -11.60 -15.11
CA LYS A 219 -20.71 -11.44 -16.25
C LYS A 219 -20.73 -12.69 -17.13
N ASN A 220 -19.55 -13.19 -17.50
CA ASN A 220 -19.44 -14.42 -18.31
C ASN A 220 -20.13 -15.61 -17.65
N GLN A 221 -20.03 -15.75 -16.33
CA GLN A 221 -20.67 -16.86 -15.59
C GLN A 221 -22.20 -16.74 -15.50
N ILE A 222 -22.75 -15.52 -15.63
CA ILE A 222 -24.19 -15.27 -15.53
C ILE A 222 -24.85 -15.21 -16.91
N ASP A 223 -24.14 -14.78 -17.94
CA ASP A 223 -24.63 -14.86 -19.31
C ASP A 223 -24.87 -16.33 -19.73
N ASP A 224 -24.17 -17.28 -19.10
CA ASP A 224 -24.42 -18.73 -19.20
C ASP A 224 -25.64 -19.22 -18.37
N TRP A 225 -26.16 -18.39 -17.45
CA TRP A 225 -27.32 -18.69 -16.60
C TRP A 225 -28.57 -17.98 -17.14
N ILE A 226 -29.25 -18.61 -18.11
CA ILE A 226 -30.62 -18.22 -18.50
C ILE A 226 -31.58 -18.59 -17.34
N TYR A 227 -31.72 -17.72 -16.35
CA TYR A 227 -32.85 -17.77 -15.41
C TYR A 227 -33.58 -16.43 -15.41
N PRO A 228 -34.93 -16.44 -15.48
CA PRO A 228 -35.71 -15.22 -15.41
C PRO A 228 -35.45 -14.50 -14.08
N PRO A 229 -35.37 -13.16 -14.08
CA PRO A 229 -35.05 -12.39 -12.88
C PRO A 229 -36.10 -12.64 -11.80
N GLN A 230 -35.74 -13.38 -10.76
CA GLN A 230 -36.53 -13.43 -9.54
C GLN A 230 -36.38 -12.08 -8.83
N ARG A 231 -37.48 -11.32 -8.74
CA ARG A 231 -37.55 -10.09 -7.94
C ARG A 231 -37.46 -10.47 -6.48
N TYR A 232 -36.26 -10.45 -5.91
CA TYR A 232 -36.08 -10.49 -4.47
C TYR A 232 -36.26 -9.09 -3.90
N GLU A 233 -37.29 -8.90 -3.07
CA GLU A 233 -37.41 -7.71 -2.23
C GLU A 233 -36.28 -7.74 -1.18
N TYR A 234 -35.28 -6.88 -1.38
CA TYR A 234 -34.22 -6.65 -0.39
C TYR A 234 -34.85 -5.97 0.84
N ARG A 235 -35.15 -6.74 1.89
CA ARG A 235 -35.50 -6.17 3.18
C ARG A 235 -34.21 -5.64 3.82
N HIS A 236 -34.04 -4.32 3.80
CA HIS A 236 -32.97 -3.67 4.55
C HIS A 236 -33.04 -4.09 6.03
N PRO A 237 -31.98 -4.69 6.61
CA PRO A 237 -31.88 -4.77 8.06
C PRO A 237 -31.99 -3.34 8.63
N LYS A 238 -32.65 -3.16 9.78
CA LYS A 238 -32.93 -1.86 10.44
C LYS A 238 -31.78 -0.88 10.17
N SER A 239 -32.01 0.03 9.23
CA SER A 239 -30.94 0.69 8.49
C SER A 239 -30.31 1.77 9.36
N ILE A 240 -28.99 1.66 9.58
CA ILE A 240 -28.15 2.84 9.75
C ILE A 240 -28.49 3.78 8.59
N SER A 241 -28.80 5.04 8.86
CA SER A 241 -29.12 5.97 7.77
C SER A 241 -27.92 6.07 6.82
N ALA A 242 -28.16 6.34 5.53
CA ALA A 242 -27.08 6.51 4.56
C ALA A 242 -26.05 7.57 5.03
N ASP A 243 -26.54 8.60 5.73
CA ASP A 243 -25.72 9.64 6.34
C ASP A 243 -24.89 9.12 7.52
N GLU A 244 -25.49 8.36 8.44
CA GLU A 244 -24.76 7.73 9.56
C GLU A 244 -23.68 6.76 9.04
N LEU A 245 -23.95 6.05 7.94
CA LEU A 245 -22.97 5.16 7.30
C LEU A 245 -21.83 5.96 6.66
N TYR A 246 -22.15 7.05 5.96
CA TYR A 246 -21.17 7.93 5.33
C TYR A 246 -20.25 8.58 6.37
N LEU A 247 -20.82 9.09 7.46
CA LEU A 247 -20.09 9.71 8.56
C LEU A 247 -19.24 8.70 9.34
N SER A 248 -19.76 7.50 9.59
CA SER A 248 -18.96 6.41 10.20
C SER A 248 -17.81 6.00 9.30
N MET A 249 -18.03 6.01 7.98
CA MET A 249 -16.96 5.83 6.99
C MET A 249 -16.01 7.03 6.93
N LEU A 250 -16.09 8.07 7.76
CA LEU A 250 -15.01 9.06 7.90
C LEU A 250 -14.00 8.69 8.99
N GLN A 251 -14.33 7.72 9.84
CA GLN A 251 -13.49 7.23 10.93
C GLN A 251 -12.56 6.10 10.45
N PRO A 252 -11.23 6.29 10.43
CA PRO A 252 -10.27 5.26 10.05
C PRO A 252 -10.48 3.92 10.76
N LEU A 253 -10.72 3.91 12.08
CA LEU A 253 -10.88 2.66 12.83
C LEU A 253 -12.19 1.94 12.51
N PHE A 254 -13.27 2.68 12.26
CA PHE A 254 -14.53 2.08 11.80
C PHE A 254 -14.36 1.44 10.42
N ARG A 255 -13.64 2.10 9.50
CA ARG A 255 -13.33 1.52 8.18
C ARG A 255 -12.57 0.21 8.31
N ILE A 256 -11.54 0.19 9.14
CA ILE A 256 -10.74 -1.03 9.40
C ILE A 256 -11.65 -2.13 9.94
N HIS A 257 -12.48 -1.81 10.93
CA HIS A 257 -13.40 -2.79 11.51
C HIS A 257 -14.35 -3.38 10.48
N ARG A 258 -14.95 -2.52 9.65
CA ARG A 258 -15.89 -2.95 8.62
C ARG A 258 -15.20 -3.84 7.58
N LEU A 259 -14.02 -3.44 7.12
CA LEU A 259 -13.24 -4.24 6.18
C LEU A 259 -12.82 -5.57 6.80
N GLU A 260 -12.43 -5.61 8.07
CA GLU A 260 -12.10 -6.85 8.79
C GLU A 260 -13.27 -7.84 8.76
N VAL A 261 -14.47 -7.38 9.11
CA VAL A 261 -15.69 -8.21 9.09
C VAL A 261 -16.01 -8.71 7.70
N ILE A 262 -15.84 -7.88 6.67
CA ILE A 262 -16.04 -8.27 5.28
C ILE A 262 -14.99 -9.33 4.91
N PHE A 263 -13.70 -9.04 5.00
CA PHE A 263 -12.64 -9.98 4.61
C PHE A 263 -12.69 -11.28 5.42
N GLU A 264 -13.13 -11.27 6.67
CA GLU A 264 -13.38 -12.48 7.46
C GLU A 264 -14.46 -13.37 6.84
N ARG A 265 -15.64 -12.80 6.55
CA ARG A 265 -16.75 -13.52 5.91
C ARG A 265 -16.37 -14.11 4.57
N HIS A 266 -15.50 -13.42 3.86
CA HIS A 266 -15.01 -13.80 2.55
C HIS A 266 -13.74 -14.67 2.61
N GLY A 267 -13.26 -15.09 3.78
CA GLY A 267 -12.15 -16.03 3.92
C GLY A 267 -10.76 -15.46 3.60
N MET A 268 -10.58 -14.15 3.82
CA MET A 268 -9.38 -13.35 3.50
C MET A 268 -8.82 -12.60 4.72
N LEU A 269 -9.28 -12.93 5.93
CA LEU A 269 -8.91 -12.22 7.16
C LEU A 269 -7.40 -12.17 7.38
N ASN A 270 -6.69 -13.26 7.08
CA ASN A 270 -5.26 -13.35 7.34
C ASN A 270 -4.45 -12.39 6.47
N GLU A 271 -4.72 -12.35 5.17
CA GLU A 271 -4.07 -11.46 4.22
C GLU A 271 -4.39 -10.00 4.53
N TYR A 272 -5.66 -9.71 4.84
CA TYR A 272 -6.09 -8.38 5.28
C TYR A 272 -5.39 -7.94 6.57
N THR A 273 -5.39 -8.79 7.60
CA THR A 273 -4.78 -8.49 8.90
C THR A 273 -3.29 -8.19 8.76
N ARG A 274 -2.55 -8.96 7.96
CA ARG A 274 -1.12 -8.70 7.72
C ARG A 274 -0.87 -7.32 7.11
N LEU A 275 -1.68 -6.92 6.12
CA LEU A 275 -1.58 -5.60 5.50
C LEU A 275 -1.88 -4.49 6.51
N ILE A 276 -2.97 -4.63 7.25
CA ILE A 276 -3.39 -3.63 8.23
C ILE A 276 -2.38 -3.50 9.36
N ASP A 277 -1.94 -4.63 9.93
CA ASP A 277 -0.92 -4.66 10.98
C ASP A 277 0.37 -3.99 10.54
N TYR A 278 0.77 -4.18 9.29
CA TYR A 278 1.93 -3.50 8.73
C TYR A 278 1.74 -1.97 8.67
N LEU A 279 0.59 -1.51 8.16
CA LEU A 279 0.25 -0.08 8.08
C LEU A 279 0.13 0.57 9.46
N PHE A 280 -0.37 -0.17 10.45
CA PHE A 280 -0.40 0.27 11.85
C PHE A 280 0.99 0.41 12.43
N ASN A 281 1.83 -0.62 12.31
CA ASN A 281 3.20 -0.60 12.84
C ASN A 281 4.05 0.51 12.24
N MET A 282 3.84 0.85 10.97
CA MET A 282 4.49 1.98 10.31
C MET A 282 4.16 3.32 10.97
N ASN A 283 2.94 3.46 11.51
CA ASN A 283 2.42 4.69 12.08
C ASN A 283 2.35 4.67 13.62
N ILE A 284 2.95 3.66 14.26
CA ILE A 284 2.77 3.44 15.70
C ILE A 284 3.25 4.62 16.56
N SER A 285 4.27 5.35 16.11
CA SER A 285 4.78 6.55 16.79
C SER A 285 3.87 7.77 16.64
N GLN A 286 2.88 7.71 15.74
CA GLN A 286 1.98 8.80 15.37
C GLN A 286 0.52 8.34 15.42
N ILE A 287 0.25 7.27 16.17
CA ILE A 287 -1.03 6.56 16.17
C ILE A 287 -2.19 7.49 16.53
N ASP A 288 -1.93 8.49 17.37
CA ASP A 288 -2.91 9.49 17.82
C ASP A 288 -3.34 10.43 16.70
N SER A 289 -2.42 10.76 15.79
CA SER A 289 -2.68 11.63 14.65
C SER A 289 -3.36 10.88 13.51
N VAL A 290 -3.07 9.58 13.38
CA VAL A 290 -3.62 8.73 12.31
C VAL A 290 -4.97 8.12 12.71
N TYR A 291 -5.17 7.82 14.00
CA TYR A 291 -6.35 7.17 14.57
C TYR A 291 -6.87 7.97 15.79
N PRO A 292 -7.39 9.18 15.58
CA PRO A 292 -7.85 10.05 16.67
C PRO A 292 -8.94 9.41 17.54
N GLU A 293 -9.69 8.43 17.04
CA GLU A 293 -10.74 7.72 17.79
C GLU A 293 -10.20 6.92 18.99
N LEU A 294 -8.88 6.68 19.05
CA LEU A 294 -8.21 6.05 20.19
C LEU A 294 -8.18 6.93 21.45
N HIS A 295 -8.28 8.25 21.30
CA HIS A 295 -8.15 9.24 22.38
C HIS A 295 -9.46 9.91 22.78
N ASP A 296 -10.59 9.27 22.50
CA ASP A 296 -11.91 9.86 22.73
C ASP A 296 -12.09 11.22 22.00
N LEU A 297 -11.25 11.54 21.02
CA LEU A 297 -11.43 12.63 20.07
C LEU A 297 -12.50 12.23 19.05
N PHE A 298 -13.69 11.97 19.57
CA PHE A 298 -14.89 11.83 18.77
C PHE A 298 -15.41 13.21 18.46
N PHE A 299 -15.71 13.44 17.19
CA PHE A 299 -16.82 14.34 16.91
C PHE A 299 -18.07 13.62 17.44
N GLU A 300 -18.61 14.05 18.59
CA GLU A 300 -19.82 13.48 19.24
C GLU A 300 -20.99 13.28 18.26
N PHE A 301 -20.99 14.02 17.15
CA PHE A 301 -21.99 13.99 16.10
C PHE A 301 -21.80 12.83 15.07
N LEU A 302 -20.69 12.09 15.07
CA LEU A 302 -20.35 11.18 13.95
C LEU A 302 -20.71 9.71 14.16
N THR A 303 -20.94 9.19 15.37
CA THR A 303 -21.25 7.75 15.53
C THR A 303 -22.09 7.37 16.75
N LYS A 304 -23.16 6.60 16.50
CA LYS A 304 -23.91 5.85 17.53
C LYS A 304 -23.38 4.43 17.77
N ASN A 305 -22.55 3.88 16.88
CA ASN A 305 -22.02 2.52 17.00
C ASN A 305 -20.52 2.55 17.35
N THR A 306 -20.23 2.50 18.65
CA THR A 306 -18.87 2.49 19.22
C THR A 306 -18.42 1.08 19.64
N SER A 307 -19.22 0.05 19.37
CA SER A 307 -18.99 -1.33 19.87
C SER A 307 -17.67 -1.95 19.42
N TYR A 308 -17.11 -1.47 18.31
CA TYR A 308 -15.83 -1.92 17.77
C TYR A 308 -14.62 -1.33 18.52
N LEU A 309 -14.75 -0.14 19.11
CA LEU A 309 -13.64 0.62 19.67
C LEU A 309 -12.90 -0.09 20.81
N PRO A 310 -13.57 -0.79 21.76
CA PRO A 310 -12.86 -1.52 22.82
C PRO A 310 -11.83 -2.51 22.27
N LYS A 311 -12.18 -3.25 21.20
CA LYS A 311 -11.27 -4.22 20.56
C LYS A 311 -9.97 -3.57 20.11
N TYR A 312 -10.08 -2.43 19.42
CA TYR A 312 -8.91 -1.73 18.87
C TYR A 312 -8.17 -0.93 19.95
N ARG A 313 -8.87 -0.36 20.94
CA ARG A 313 -8.22 0.33 22.06
C ARG A 313 -7.35 -0.61 22.86
N GLU A 314 -7.86 -1.77 23.27
CA GLU A 314 -7.06 -2.74 24.04
C GLU A 314 -5.86 -3.23 23.25
N ARG A 315 -6.08 -3.56 21.96
CA ARG A 315 -5.01 -3.99 21.08
C ARG A 315 -3.94 -2.92 20.89
N PHE A 316 -4.33 -1.70 20.48
CA PHE A 316 -3.38 -0.65 20.13
C PHE A 316 -2.73 -0.01 21.35
N LYS A 317 -3.41 0.10 22.50
CA LYS A 317 -2.78 0.52 23.75
C LYS A 317 -1.67 -0.43 24.16
N ARG A 318 -1.90 -1.74 24.04
CA ARG A 318 -0.88 -2.76 24.33
C ARG A 318 0.31 -2.62 23.37
N GLU A 319 0.05 -2.59 22.06
CA GLU A 319 1.12 -2.48 21.05
C GLU A 319 1.91 -1.16 21.18
N TYR A 320 1.24 -0.05 21.46
CA TYR A 320 1.89 1.24 21.70
C TYR A 320 2.74 1.23 22.98
N LYS A 321 2.24 0.64 24.07
CA LYS A 321 3.04 0.49 25.29
C LYS A 321 4.27 -0.38 25.06
N GLU A 322 4.14 -1.50 24.34
CA GLU A 322 5.27 -2.34 23.94
C GLU A 322 6.29 -1.56 23.11
N TYR A 323 5.82 -0.70 22.21
CA TYR A 323 6.68 0.22 21.46
C TYR A 323 7.41 1.21 22.37
N LEU A 324 6.73 1.85 23.33
CA LEU A 324 7.35 2.78 24.28
C LEU A 324 8.44 2.09 25.09
N VAL A 325 8.15 0.93 25.68
CA VAL A 325 9.10 0.12 26.46
C VAL A 325 10.31 -0.26 25.60
N LYS A 326 10.09 -0.77 24.39
CA LYS A 326 11.17 -1.19 23.48
C LYS A 326 12.11 -0.05 23.09
N ASN A 327 11.62 1.18 23.06
CA ASN A 327 12.40 2.36 22.67
C ASN A 327 12.86 3.20 23.86
N GLY A 328 12.61 2.77 25.10
CA GLY A 328 12.98 3.52 26.30
C GLY A 328 12.24 4.86 26.44
N LEU A 329 10.97 4.88 26.04
CA LEU A 329 10.07 6.04 26.09
C LEU A 329 8.93 5.85 27.11
N ASP A 330 8.96 4.76 27.90
CA ASP A 330 8.05 4.52 29.02
C ASP A 330 8.72 5.14 30.26
N ASP A 331 8.31 6.35 30.62
CA ASP A 331 8.81 7.11 31.80
C ASP A 331 8.19 6.59 33.12
#